data_AF-A0A6I4QB43-F1
#
_entry.id   AF-A0A6I4QB43-F1
#
_cell.length_a   1.000
_cell.length_b   1.000
_cell.length_c   1.000
_cell.angle_alpha   90.00
_cell.angle_beta   90.00
_cell.angle_gamma   90.00
#
_symmetry.space_group_name_H-M   'P 1'
#
loop_
_entity.id
_entity.type
_entity.pdbx_description
1 polymer ?
#
loop_
_entity_poly.entity_id
_entity_poly.type
_entity_poly.pdbx_seq_one_letter_code
_entity_poly.pdbx_strand_id
1 'polypeptide(L)'
;MRIKQLKISHIIYVLLVFAILYYPVKITKYYLMDLSYDEILDFNWRGYGCETKDGHRVDGRDCPCGGGMMGPGDPYKISNEGDFYYNDKLLGKVILKTKPSYFSGGEILTGGELEIEHLETGIICYYDSVLD
;
A
#
# COMPACT_ATOMS: atom_id res chain seq x y z
N MET A 1 42.69 -4.06 32.17
CA MET A 1 41.39 -4.33 31.50
C MET A 1 41.44 -3.68 30.11
N ARG A 2 41.81 -4.42 29.06
CA ARG A 2 41.90 -3.89 27.68
C ARG A 2 40.48 -3.80 27.12
N ILE A 3 39.92 -2.60 27.10
CA ILE A 3 38.78 -2.32 26.23
C ILE A 3 39.33 -2.48 24.82
N LYS A 4 39.04 -3.64 24.18
CA LYS A 4 39.37 -3.89 22.78
C LYS A 4 38.86 -2.68 22.02
N GLN A 5 39.76 -1.91 21.43
CA GLN A 5 39.37 -0.87 20.49
C GLN A 5 38.70 -1.57 19.31
N LEU A 6 37.38 -1.73 19.38
CA LEU A 6 36.58 -2.07 18.21
C LEU A 6 36.90 -0.96 17.23
N LYS A 7 37.71 -1.27 16.20
CA LYS A 7 38.18 -0.29 15.24
C LYS A 7 36.93 0.32 14.62
N ILE A 8 36.65 1.58 14.92
CA ILE A 8 35.45 2.30 14.47
C ILE A 8 35.26 2.14 12.95
N SER A 9 36.36 2.02 12.19
CA SER A 9 36.35 1.70 10.77
C SER A 9 35.63 0.39 10.39
N HIS A 10 35.73 -0.66 11.21
CA HIS A 10 35.02 -1.93 10.98
C HIS A 10 33.53 -1.77 11.22
N ILE A 11 33.12 -0.99 12.23
CA ILE A 11 31.70 -0.69 12.48
C ILE A 11 31.12 0.10 11.31
N ILE A 12 31.82 1.14 10.85
CA ILE A 12 31.42 1.94 9.69
C ILE A 12 31.31 1.06 8.46
N TYR A 13 32.29 0.19 8.20
CA TYR A 13 32.25 -0.73 7.06
C TYR A 13 31.06 -1.69 7.13
N VAL A 14 30.77 -2.25 8.30
CA VAL A 14 29.61 -3.12 8.52
C VAL A 14 28.30 -2.35 8.27
N LEU A 15 28.17 -1.13 8.78
CA LEU A 15 27.01 -0.27 8.52
C LEU A 15 26.85 0.05 7.03
N LEU A 16 27.95 0.29 6.33
CA LEU A 16 27.97 0.53 4.88
C LEU A 16 27.51 -0.71 4.12
N VAL A 17 28.00 -1.90 4.49
CA VAL A 17 27.57 -3.17 3.91
C VAL A 17 26.07 -3.41 4.17
N PHE A 18 25.58 -3.16 5.38
CA PHE A 18 24.15 -3.25 5.66
C PHE A 18 23.34 -2.26 4.82
N ALA A 19 23.76 -1.01 4.70
CA ALA A 19 23.06 -0.02 3.87
C ALA A 19 23.06 -0.39 2.38
N ILE A 20 24.20 -0.89 1.86
CA ILE A 20 24.32 -1.34 0.47
C ILE A 20 23.45 -2.56 0.21
N LEU A 21 23.39 -3.52 1.15
CA LEU A 21 22.59 -4.74 0.99
C LEU A 21 21.11 -4.54 1.29
N TYR A 22 20.76 -3.54 2.09
CA TYR A 22 19.38 -3.26 2.50
C TYR A 22 18.45 -3.01 1.30
N TYR A 23 18.86 -2.13 0.38
CA TYR A 23 18.05 -1.78 -0.78
C TYR A 23 17.82 -2.98 -1.73
N PRO A 24 18.87 -3.72 -2.17
CA PRO A 24 18.69 -4.94 -2.95
C PRO A 24 17.78 -5.95 -2.26
N VAL A 25 17.97 -6.21 -0.96
CA VAL A 25 17.13 -7.16 -0.21
C VAL A 25 15.68 -6.69 -0.16
N LYS A 26 15.44 -5.40 0.10
CA LYS A 26 14.10 -4.81 0.12
C LYS A 26 13.40 -4.96 -1.25
N ILE A 27 14.11 -4.64 -2.32
CA ILE A 27 13.61 -4.76 -3.70
C ILE A 27 13.33 -6.23 -4.05
N THR A 28 14.26 -7.13 -3.75
CA THR A 28 14.08 -8.57 -4.00
C THR A 28 12.89 -9.13 -3.22
N LYS A 29 12.74 -8.77 -1.93
CA LYS A 29 11.55 -9.14 -1.13
C LYS A 29 10.28 -8.64 -1.81
N TYR A 30 10.27 -7.38 -2.26
CA TYR A 30 9.12 -6.78 -2.93
C TYR A 30 8.71 -7.52 -4.21
N TYR A 31 9.66 -7.96 -5.03
CA TYR A 31 9.35 -8.66 -6.28
C TYR A 31 9.05 -10.15 -6.10
N LEU A 32 9.55 -10.78 -5.03
CA LEU A 32 9.33 -12.21 -4.78
C LEU A 32 8.13 -12.51 -3.89
N MET A 33 7.67 -11.54 -3.11
CA MET A 33 6.56 -11.70 -2.17
C MET A 33 5.36 -10.87 -2.61
N ASP A 34 4.17 -11.44 -2.42
CA ASP A 34 2.93 -10.69 -2.52
C ASP A 34 2.95 -9.54 -1.51
N LEU A 35 2.33 -8.42 -1.88
CA LEU A 35 2.15 -7.30 -0.95
C LEU A 35 1.16 -7.75 0.12
N SER A 36 1.58 -7.70 1.38
CA SER A 36 0.68 -8.04 2.48
C SER A 36 -0.32 -6.90 2.73
N TYR A 37 -1.48 -7.23 3.28
CA TYR A 37 -2.55 -6.25 3.50
C TYR A 37 -2.15 -5.08 4.41
N ASP A 38 -1.22 -5.31 5.34
CA ASP A 38 -0.63 -4.26 6.19
C ASP A 38 0.31 -3.32 5.42
N GLU A 39 0.94 -3.78 4.34
CA GLU A 39 1.81 -2.98 3.48
C GLU A 39 1.00 -2.17 2.42
N ILE A 40 -0.31 -2.39 2.27
CA ILE A 40 -1.14 -1.67 1.26
C ILE A 40 -1.19 -0.17 1.53
N LEU A 41 -1.38 0.24 2.80
CA LEU A 41 -1.47 1.66 3.17
C LEU A 41 -0.12 2.38 3.22
N ASP A 42 0.99 1.69 2.95
CA ASP A 42 2.30 2.32 2.75
C ASP A 42 2.39 3.04 1.39
N PHE A 43 1.38 2.87 0.52
CA PHE A 43 1.25 3.52 -0.78
C PHE A 43 0.06 4.48 -0.78
N ASN A 44 0.12 5.48 -1.66
CA ASN A 44 -1.04 6.30 -1.98
C ASN A 44 -1.93 5.64 -3.03
N TRP A 45 -3.22 5.72 -2.79
CA TRP A 45 -4.28 5.16 -3.62
C TRP A 45 -5.28 6.26 -3.94
N ARG A 46 -5.55 6.46 -5.21
CA ARG A 46 -6.53 7.44 -5.68
C ARG A 46 -7.80 6.71 -6.13
N GLY A 47 -8.94 7.09 -5.57
CA GLY A 47 -10.23 6.56 -6.02
C GLY A 47 -10.57 7.10 -7.41
N TYR A 48 -10.90 6.21 -8.35
CA TYR A 48 -11.22 6.62 -9.73
C TYR A 48 -12.62 6.22 -10.20
N GLY A 49 -13.35 5.39 -9.46
CA GLY A 49 -14.72 5.03 -9.83
C GLY A 49 -15.29 3.92 -8.98
N CYS A 50 -16.59 3.66 -9.16
CA CYS A 50 -17.33 2.68 -8.37
C CYS A 50 -18.40 1.99 -9.21
N GLU A 51 -18.63 0.71 -8.95
CA GLU A 51 -19.60 -0.12 -9.67
C GLU A 51 -20.42 -0.96 -8.67
N THR A 52 -21.66 -1.23 -9.03
CA THR A 52 -22.47 -2.25 -8.34
C THR A 52 -21.92 -3.65 -8.65
N LYS A 53 -22.29 -4.65 -7.84
CA LYS A 53 -21.88 -6.05 -8.09
C LYS A 53 -22.28 -6.57 -9.48
N ASP A 54 -23.34 -6.03 -10.06
CA ASP A 54 -23.83 -6.39 -11.38
C ASP A 54 -23.10 -5.65 -12.52
N GLY A 55 -22.07 -4.85 -12.21
CA GLY A 55 -21.22 -4.16 -13.18
C GLY A 55 -21.78 -2.83 -13.68
N HIS A 56 -22.82 -2.28 -13.03
CA HIS A 56 -23.31 -0.94 -13.36
C HIS A 56 -22.50 0.14 -12.65
N ARG A 57 -21.98 1.10 -13.42
CA ARG A 57 -21.32 2.30 -12.90
C ARG A 57 -22.23 3.10 -11.99
N VAL A 58 -21.67 3.51 -10.86
CA VAL A 58 -22.32 4.35 -9.85
C VAL A 58 -21.84 5.79 -10.05
N ASP A 59 -22.75 6.76 -9.93
CA ASP A 59 -22.38 8.18 -9.95
C ASP A 59 -21.43 8.49 -8.79
N GLY A 60 -20.47 9.39 -8.99
CA GLY A 60 -19.49 9.75 -7.95
C GLY A 60 -20.13 10.25 -6.66
N ARG A 61 -21.34 10.84 -6.71
CA ARG A 61 -22.09 11.28 -5.52
C ARG A 61 -22.67 10.12 -4.71
N ASP A 62 -22.98 9.03 -5.38
CA ASP A 62 -23.56 7.83 -4.78
C ASP A 62 -22.50 6.76 -4.47
N CYS A 63 -21.23 7.04 -4.79
CA CYS A 63 -20.13 6.16 -4.43
C CYS A 63 -19.78 6.28 -2.94
N PRO A 64 -19.90 5.19 -2.15
CA PRO A 64 -19.65 5.23 -0.71
C PRO A 64 -18.19 5.46 -0.34
N CYS A 65 -17.26 5.20 -1.26
CA CYS A 65 -15.83 5.35 -1.01
C CYS A 65 -15.28 6.71 -1.45
N GLY A 66 -16.13 7.54 -2.07
CA GLY A 66 -15.76 8.85 -2.60
C GLY A 66 -14.73 8.79 -3.74
N GLY A 67 -14.23 9.96 -4.13
CA GLY A 67 -13.10 10.13 -5.07
C GLY A 67 -11.82 10.57 -4.36
N GLY A 68 -11.65 10.15 -3.10
CA GLY A 68 -10.57 10.59 -2.23
C GLY A 68 -9.23 9.89 -2.50
N MET A 69 -8.18 10.45 -1.89
CA MET A 69 -6.91 9.76 -1.71
C MET A 69 -6.96 8.95 -0.41
N MET A 70 -6.31 7.81 -0.43
CA MET A 70 -6.05 6.96 0.74
C MET A 70 -4.56 6.69 0.79
N GLY A 71 -3.91 7.00 1.90
CA GLY A 71 -2.47 6.81 2.01
C GLY A 71 -1.95 6.83 3.44
N PRO A 72 -0.61 6.95 3.58
CA PRO A 72 0.04 6.93 4.87
C PRO A 72 -0.41 8.10 5.77
N GLY A 73 -0.84 7.78 6.99
CA GLY A 73 -1.25 8.78 7.99
C GLY A 73 -2.74 9.14 7.98
N ASP A 74 -3.50 8.63 7.01
CA ASP A 74 -4.96 8.69 7.07
C ASP A 74 -5.51 7.78 8.19
N PRO A 75 -6.72 8.04 8.72
CA PRO A 75 -7.35 7.23 9.76
C PRO A 75 -7.90 5.88 9.24
N TYR A 76 -7.36 5.37 8.12
CA TYR A 76 -7.70 4.09 7.54
C TYR A 76 -6.84 2.98 8.13
N LYS A 77 -7.39 1.77 8.20
CA LYS A 77 -6.67 0.56 8.60
C LYS A 77 -7.13 -0.62 7.78
N ILE A 78 -6.22 -1.50 7.41
CA ILE A 78 -6.52 -2.77 6.75
C ILE A 78 -6.06 -3.91 7.67
N SER A 79 -6.93 -4.88 7.96
CA SER A 79 -6.54 -6.08 8.71
C SER A 79 -5.74 -7.04 7.82
N ASN A 80 -5.04 -8.00 8.43
CA ASN A 80 -4.35 -9.06 7.67
C ASN A 80 -5.32 -9.95 6.87
N GLU A 81 -6.62 -9.89 7.16
CA GLU A 81 -7.68 -10.61 6.43
C GLU A 81 -8.32 -9.76 5.31
N GLY A 82 -7.80 -8.55 5.10
CA GLY A 82 -8.28 -7.60 4.10
C GLY A 82 -9.47 -6.76 4.56
N ASP A 83 -9.79 -6.71 5.86
CA ASP A 83 -10.93 -5.90 6.31
C ASP A 83 -10.54 -4.42 6.38
N PHE A 84 -11.34 -3.56 5.78
CA PHE A 84 -11.10 -2.12 5.67
C PHE A 84 -11.85 -1.35 6.75
N TYR A 85 -11.12 -0.54 7.53
CA TYR A 85 -11.66 0.28 8.61
C TYR A 85 -11.38 1.76 8.38
N TYR A 86 -12.30 2.61 8.84
CA TYR A 86 -12.12 4.06 9.01
C TYR A 86 -12.55 4.46 10.42
N ASN A 87 -11.65 5.08 11.20
CA ASN A 87 -11.91 5.43 12.61
C ASN A 87 -12.51 4.24 13.40
N ASP A 88 -11.90 3.06 13.30
CA ASP A 88 -12.33 1.79 13.91
C ASP A 88 -13.71 1.24 13.46
N LYS A 89 -14.42 1.92 12.55
CA LYS A 89 -15.62 1.37 11.90
C LYS A 89 -15.21 0.50 10.73
N LEU A 90 -15.65 -0.76 10.73
CA LEU A 90 -15.53 -1.66 9.59
C LEU A 90 -16.40 -1.14 8.43
N LEU A 91 -15.80 -0.84 7.28
CA LEU A 91 -16.46 -0.29 6.10
C LEU A 91 -16.54 -1.28 4.94
N GLY A 92 -15.53 -2.11 4.78
CA GLY A 92 -15.36 -2.84 3.53
C GLY A 92 -14.42 -4.04 3.62
N LYS A 93 -14.27 -4.72 2.50
CA LYS A 93 -13.23 -5.71 2.28
C LYS A 93 -12.36 -5.30 1.09
N VAL A 94 -11.06 -5.28 1.33
CA VAL A 94 -10.02 -4.92 0.37
C VAL A 94 -9.63 -6.14 -0.44
N ILE A 95 -9.44 -5.93 -1.74
CA ILE A 95 -8.89 -6.90 -2.67
C ILE A 95 -7.81 -6.19 -3.47
N LEU A 96 -6.55 -6.59 -3.29
CA LEU A 96 -5.46 -6.12 -4.12
C LEU A 96 -5.49 -6.87 -5.46
N LYS A 97 -5.73 -6.16 -6.55
CA LYS A 97 -5.77 -6.74 -7.91
C LYS A 97 -4.39 -6.74 -8.54
N THR A 98 -3.71 -5.60 -8.44
CA THR A 98 -2.37 -5.42 -8.99
C THR A 98 -1.49 -4.73 -7.98
N LYS A 99 -0.31 -5.29 -7.71
CA LYS A 99 0.68 -4.68 -6.82
C LYS A 99 1.31 -3.46 -7.50
N PRO A 100 1.50 -2.33 -6.79
CA PRO A 100 2.20 -1.16 -7.34
C PRO A 100 3.61 -1.52 -7.86
N SER A 101 4.10 -0.82 -8.87
CA SER A 101 5.51 -0.89 -9.24
C SER A 101 6.35 -0.09 -8.24
N TYR A 102 7.48 -0.67 -7.82
CA TYR A 102 8.47 0.05 -7.02
C TYR A 102 9.17 1.16 -7.82
N PHE A 103 9.20 1.05 -9.14
CA PHE A 103 9.77 2.05 -10.05
C PHE A 103 8.66 2.62 -10.92
N SER A 104 8.38 3.91 -10.75
CA SER A 104 7.32 4.60 -11.50
C SER A 104 7.73 5.06 -12.89
N GLY A 105 8.99 4.88 -13.30
CA GLY A 105 9.46 5.30 -14.63
C GLY A 105 9.34 6.81 -14.92
N GLY A 106 9.00 7.64 -13.93
CA GLY A 106 8.68 9.06 -14.10
C GLY A 106 7.18 9.36 -14.27
N GLU A 107 6.31 8.36 -14.18
CA GLU A 107 4.85 8.51 -14.25
C GLU A 107 4.23 8.65 -12.86
N ILE A 108 3.10 9.35 -12.75
CA ILE A 108 2.39 9.52 -11.47
C ILE A 108 1.74 8.20 -11.02
N LEU A 109 1.27 7.40 -11.97
CA LEU A 109 0.67 6.10 -11.69
C LEU A 109 1.77 5.06 -11.50
N THR A 110 1.69 4.29 -10.42
CA THR A 110 2.62 3.18 -10.17
C THR A 110 2.08 1.85 -10.70
N GLY A 111 0.85 1.82 -11.24
CA GLY A 111 0.25 0.67 -11.92
C GLY A 111 -0.38 -0.37 -11.00
N GLY A 112 -0.45 -0.10 -9.69
CA GLY A 112 -1.20 -0.91 -8.75
C GLY A 112 -2.69 -0.61 -8.82
N GLU A 113 -3.49 -1.62 -8.53
CA GLU A 113 -4.94 -1.59 -8.61
C GLU A 113 -5.53 -2.27 -7.37
N LEU A 114 -6.51 -1.60 -6.77
CA LEU A 114 -7.15 -2.02 -5.53
C LEU A 114 -8.67 -1.89 -5.68
N GLU A 115 -9.37 -2.91 -5.19
CA GLU A 115 -10.82 -2.92 -5.07
C GLU A 115 -11.20 -2.91 -3.59
N ILE A 116 -12.21 -2.13 -3.22
CA ILE A 116 -12.82 -2.16 -1.90
C ILE A 116 -14.31 -2.41 -2.07
N GLU A 117 -14.78 -3.55 -1.60
CA GLU A 117 -16.21 -3.84 -1.53
C GLU A 117 -16.79 -3.25 -0.25
N HIS A 118 -17.68 -2.26 -0.38
CA HIS A 118 -18.35 -1.63 0.74
C HIS A 118 -19.40 -2.58 1.34
N LEU A 119 -19.31 -2.86 2.65
CA LEU A 119 -20.10 -3.92 3.28
C LEU A 119 -21.61 -3.64 3.31
N GLU A 120 -22.00 -2.38 3.55
CA GLU A 120 -23.43 -2.03 3.70
C GLU A 120 -24.17 -2.02 2.35
N THR A 121 -23.48 -1.61 1.28
CA THR A 121 -24.11 -1.39 -0.04
C THR A 121 -23.74 -2.45 -1.06
N GLY A 122 -22.67 -3.21 -0.83
CA GLY A 122 -22.09 -4.13 -1.80
C GLY A 122 -21.45 -3.44 -3.02
N ILE A 123 -21.34 -2.10 -3.02
CA ILE A 123 -20.70 -1.35 -4.10
C ILE A 123 -19.19 -1.60 -4.05
N ILE A 124 -18.60 -1.84 -5.21
CA ILE A 124 -17.16 -2.01 -5.39
C ILE A 124 -16.57 -0.66 -5.77
N CYS A 125 -15.53 -0.25 -5.06
CA CYS A 125 -14.80 0.98 -5.29
C CYS A 125 -13.41 0.66 -5.80
N TYR A 126 -12.98 1.41 -6.82
CA TYR A 126 -11.73 1.15 -7.51
C TYR A 126 -10.73 2.26 -7.27
N TYR A 127 -9.49 1.84 -7.00
CA TYR A 127 -8.38 2.72 -6.72
C TYR A 127 -7.16 2.35 -7.56
N ASP A 128 -6.44 3.37 -8.04
CA ASP A 128 -5.14 3.22 -8.66
C ASP A 128 -4.04 3.75 -7.74
N SER A 129 -2.90 3.07 -7.72
CA SER A 129 -1.78 3.50 -6.90
C SER A 129 -1.00 4.63 -7.57
N VAL A 130 -0.63 5.64 -6.78
CA VAL A 130 0.07 6.84 -7.24
C VAL A 130 1.33 7.11 -6.44
N LEU A 131 2.26 7.86 -7.03
CA LEU A 131 3.39 8.42 -6.29
C LEU A 131 2.91 9.49 -5.30
N ASP A 132 3.60 9.60 -4.17
CA ASP A 132 3.59 10.78 -3.29
C ASP A 132 3.88 12.09 -4.04
#